data_AF-A0A163EN28-F1
#
_entry.id   AF-A0A163EN28-F1
#
_cell.length_a   1.000
_cell.length_b   1.000
_cell.length_c   1.000
_cell.angle_alpha   90.00
_cell.angle_beta   90.00
_cell.angle_gamma   90.00
#
_symmetry.space_group_name_H-M   'P 1'
#
loop_
_entity.id
_entity.type
_entity.pdbx_description
1 polymer ?
#
loop_
_entity_poly.entity_id
_entity_poly.type
_entity_poly.pdbx_seq_one_letter_code
_entity_poly.pdbx_strand_id
1 'polypeptide(L)' 'MESLNTARTNGKEKLCRSMLSKVGIYEKMLLAAQEDKDTQKIKHLYQQHTDLMTSLKHLLCLVFSL' A
#
# COMPACT_ATOMS: atom_id res chain seq x y z
N MET A 1 -12.81 4.43 -28.33
CA MET A 1 -12.66 5.19 -27.07
C MET A 1 -12.68 4.29 -25.83
N GLU A 2 -13.07 3.02 -25.94
CA GLU A 2 -13.09 2.04 -24.82
C GLU A 2 -11.70 1.52 -24.40
N SER A 3 -10.76 1.39 -25.33
CA SER A 3 -9.41 0.85 -25.06
C SER A 3 -8.59 1.67 -24.05
N LEU A 4 -8.82 2.98 -23.98
CA LEU A 4 -8.13 3.87 -23.04
C LEU A 4 -8.61 3.69 -21.59
N ASN A 5 -9.91 3.42 -21.41
CA ASN A 5 -10.51 3.19 -20.10
C ASN A 5 -10.04 1.86 -19.52
N THR A 6 -9.99 0.80 -20.34
CA THR A 6 -9.46 -0.50 -19.94
C THR A 6 -7.97 -0.42 -19.57
N ALA A 7 -7.16 0.28 -20.36
CA ALA A 7 -5.73 0.47 -20.05
C ALA A 7 -5.50 1.27 -18.75
N ARG A 8 -6.33 2.30 -18.50
CA ARG A 8 -6.28 3.10 -17.28
C ARG A 8 -6.68 2.30 -16.04
N THR A 9 -7.73 1.46 -16.14
CA THR A 9 -8.17 0.58 -15.05
C THR A 9 -7.11 -0.47 -14.74
N ASN A 10 -6.55 -1.15 -15.75
CA ASN A 10 -5.48 -2.14 -15.57
C ASN A 10 -4.22 -1.53 -14.92
N GLY A 11 -3.88 -0.29 -15.30
CA GLY A 11 -2.76 0.45 -14.69
C GLY A 11 -2.99 0.74 -13.20
N LYS A 12 -4.19 1.20 -12.83
CA LYS A 12 -4.56 1.44 -11.43
C LYS A 12 -4.63 0.14 -10.61
N GLU A 13 -5.17 -0.94 -11.17
CA GLU A 13 -5.20 -2.25 -10.50
C GLU A 13 -3.80 -2.80 -10.23
N LYS A 14 -2.89 -2.69 -11.21
CA LYS A 14 -1.48 -3.08 -11.04
C LYS A 14 -0.81 -2.27 -9.92
N LEU A 15 -1.11 -0.97 -9.83
CA LEU A 15 -0.62 -0.12 -8.75
C LEU A 15 -1.19 -0.54 -7.39
N CYS A 16 -2.50 -0.81 -7.29
CA CYS A 16 -3.12 -1.33 -6.06
C CYS A 16 -2.44 -2.62 -5.59
N ARG A 17 -2.23 -3.59 -6.50
CA ARG A 17 -1.55 -4.86 -6.17
C ARG A 17 -0.12 -4.63 -5.67
N SER A 18 0.63 -3.74 -6.31
CA SER A 18 2.00 -3.40 -5.89
C SER A 18 2.02 -2.76 -4.49
N MET A 19 1.09 -1.85 -4.21
CA MET A 19 0.96 -1.21 -2.90
C MET A 19 0.55 -2.21 -1.81
N LEU A 20 -0.40 -3.09 -2.08
CA LEU A 20 -0.78 -4.19 -1.17
C LEU A 20 0.42 -5.10 -0.86
N SER A 21 1.24 -5.43 -1.86
CA SER A 21 2.46 -6.21 -1.65
C SER A 21 3.44 -5.48 -0.72
N LYS A 22 3.60 -4.16 -0.87
CA LYS A 22 4.42 -3.34 0.04
C LYS A 22 3.87 -3.31 1.47
N VAL A 23 2.54 -3.24 1.65
CA VAL A 23 1.90 -3.31 2.98
C VAL A 23 2.33 -4.57 3.71
N GLY A 24 2.22 -5.73 3.06
CA GLY A 24 2.65 -7.01 3.66
C GLY A 24 4.16 -7.09 3.95
N ILE A 25 5.00 -6.34 3.24
CA ILE A 25 6.44 -6.23 3.56
C ILE A 25 6.63 -5.42 4.85
N TYR A 26 5.95 -4.28 4.98
CA TYR A 26 6.02 -3.45 6.19
C TYR A 26 5.50 -4.18 7.42
N GLU A 27 4.42 -4.97 7.30
CA GLU A 27 3.92 -5.81 8.40
C GLU A 27 4.98 -6.81 8.88
N LYS A 28 5.67 -7.49 7.96
CA LYS A 28 6.77 -8.42 8.30
C LYS A 28 7.94 -7.70 8.97
N MET A 29 8.31 -6.51 8.47
CA MET A 29 9.37 -5.71 9.07
C MET A 29 8.99 -5.20 10.46
N LEU A 30 7.72 -4.86 10.69
CA LEU A 30 7.20 -4.48 11.99
C LEU A 30 7.27 -5.62 12.99
N LEU A 31 6.88 -6.85 12.58
CA LEU A 31 7.00 -8.04 13.42
C LEU A 31 8.47 -8.29 13.81
N ALA A 32 9.39 -8.28 12.85
CA ALA A 32 10.82 -8.43 13.15
C ALA A 32 11.34 -7.33 14.09
N ALA A 33 10.95 -6.06 13.88
CA ALA A 33 11.35 -4.97 14.75
C ALA A 33 10.75 -5.08 16.18
N GLN A 34 9.57 -5.68 16.32
CA GLN A 34 8.97 -6.00 17.62
C GLN A 34 9.73 -7.11 18.35
N GLU A 35 10.17 -8.15 17.64
CA GLU A 35 11.04 -9.20 18.19
C GLU A 35 12.37 -8.61 18.69
N ASP A 36 12.97 -7.72 17.90
CA ASP A 36 14.21 -7.01 18.24
C ASP A 36 14.04 -5.90 19.29
N LYS A 37 12.79 -5.58 19.68
CA LYS A 37 12.42 -4.45 20.56
C LYS A 37 12.96 -3.09 20.09
N ASP A 38 13.15 -2.93 18.78
CA ASP A 38 13.65 -1.69 18.16
C ASP A 38 12.53 -0.66 18.01
N THR A 39 12.29 0.08 19.10
CA THR A 39 11.20 1.07 19.19
C THR A 39 11.31 2.21 18.18
N GLN A 40 12.53 2.62 17.79
CA GLN A 40 12.72 3.66 16.77
C GLN A 40 12.32 3.15 15.39
N LYS A 41 12.75 1.94 15.04
CA LYS A 41 12.39 1.29 13.78
C LYS A 41 10.89 0.97 13.71
N ILE A 42 10.29 0.51 14.81
CA ILE A 42 8.82 0.31 14.90
C ILE A 42 8.10 1.62 14.57
N LYS A 43 8.46 2.74 15.21
CA LYS A 43 7.82 4.03 14.97
C LYS A 43 7.95 4.46 13.50
N HIS A 44 9.13 4.29 12.91
CA HIS A 44 9.37 4.63 11.52
C HIS A 44 8.56 3.75 10.56
N LEU A 45 8.61 2.43 10.73
CA LEU A 45 7.88 1.48 9.90
C LEU A 45 6.37 1.65 10.02
N TYR A 46 5.86 1.95 11.22
CA TYR A 46 4.44 2.18 11.45
C TYR A 46 3.92 3.44 10.73
N GLN A 47 4.73 4.52 10.72
CA GLN A 47 4.41 5.72 9.96
C GLN A 47 4.34 5.40 8.46
N GLN A 48 5.37 4.75 7.90
CA GLN A 48 5.42 4.38 6.49
C GLN A 48 4.26 3.46 6.09
N HIS A 49 3.92 2.50 6.96
CA HIS A 49 2.78 1.61 6.76
C HIS A 49 1.44 2.39 6.71
N THR A 50 1.25 3.35 7.62
CA THR A 50 0.04 4.20 7.67
C THR A 50 -0.09 5.08 6.43
N ASP A 51 1.02 5.69 5.98
CA ASP A 51 1.04 6.54 4.78
C ASP A 51 0.72 5.72 3.53
N LEU A 52 1.26 4.50 3.44
CA LEU A 52 0.99 3.57 2.36
C LEU A 52 -0.48 3.11 2.34
N MET A 53 -1.04 2.78 3.51
CA MET A 53 -2.46 2.40 3.64
C MET A 53 -3.41 3.54 3.27
N THR A 54 -3.07 4.77 3.65
CA THR A 54 -3.84 5.96 3.26
C THR A 54 -3.83 6.16 1.74
N SER A 55 -2.65 6.05 1.14
CA SER A 55 -2.47 6.16 -0.30
C SER A 55 -3.23 5.05 -1.05
N LEU A 56 -3.21 3.82 -0.52
CA LEU A 56 -3.94 2.69 -1.09
C LEU A 56 -5.44 2.92 -1.00
N LYS A 57 -5.95 3.40 0.15
CA LYS A 57 -7.37 3.75 0.32
C LYS A 57 -7.81 4.78 -0.72
N HIS A 58 -7.02 5.83 -0.93
CA HIS A 58 -7.31 6.84 -1.95
C HIS A 58 -7.32 6.25 -3.35
N LEU A 59 -6.36 5.38 -3.68
CA LEU A 59 -6.30 4.74 -4.98
C LEU A 59 -7.51 3.81 -5.21
N LEU A 60 -7.90 3.03 -4.20
CA LEU A 60 -9.09 2.18 -4.24
C LEU A 60 -10.35 3.03 -4.41
N CYS A 61 -10.49 4.14 -3.69
CA CYS A 61 -11.58 5.09 -3.95
C CYS A 61 -11.57 5.57 -5.40
N LEU A 62 -10.44 5.93 -5.99
CA LEU A 62 -10.34 6.37 -7.38
C LEU A 62 -10.54 5.26 -8.43
N VAL A 63 -10.48 3.99 -8.03
CA VAL A 63 -10.76 2.81 -8.88
C VAL A 63 -12.23 2.42 -8.81
N PHE A 64 -12.82 2.48 -7.61
CA PHE A 64 -14.17 1.98 -7.34
C PHE A 64 -15.24 3.08 -7.19
N SER A 65 -14.87 4.36 -7.28
CA SER A 65 -15.86 5.44 -7.47
C SER A 65 -16.41 5.32 -8.90
N LEU A 66 -17.56 4.66 -9.00
CA LEU A 66 -18.43 4.57 -10.17
C LEU A 66 -19.13 5.91 -10.44
#